data_AF-A0A7V0UEQ4-F1
#
_entry.id   AF-A0A7V0UEQ4-F1
#
_cell.length_a   1.000
_cell.length_b   1.000
_cell.length_c   1.000
_cell.angle_alpha   90.00
_cell.angle_beta   90.00
_cell.angle_gamma   90.00
#
_symmetry.space_group_name_H-M   'P 1'
#
loop_
_entity.id
_entity.type
_entity.pdbx_description
1 polymer ?
#
loop_
_entity_poly.entity_id
_entity_poly.type
_entity_poly.pdbx_seq_one_letter_code
_entity_poly.pdbx_strand_id
1 'polypeptide(L)'
;MHETTDMNPKYAVYFVVGLSIVLLLTCIGLWWMFRTLVGRQQRAESPTFAVQPERVVPPEPRLEVNPTTDYGETLAREEDMLRQYEWIDRQKGIARIPIERAMDILAQEKAPSR
;
A
#
# COMPACT_ATOMS: atom_id res chain seq x y z
N MET A 1 13.97 2.14 56.41
CA MET A 1 14.68 3.43 56.48
C MET A 1 14.63 4.03 55.10
N HIS A 2 13.82 5.07 54.89
CA HIS A 2 13.76 5.80 53.62
C HIS A 2 14.74 6.95 53.72
N GLU A 3 15.89 6.78 53.10
CA GLU A 3 16.87 7.84 52.91
C GLU A 3 16.34 8.75 51.81
N THR A 4 15.66 9.82 52.20
CA THR A 4 15.31 10.89 51.28
C THR A 4 16.61 11.58 50.91
N THR A 5 17.16 11.22 49.75
CA THR A 5 18.31 11.90 49.14
C THR A 5 18.11 13.41 49.28
N ASP A 6 18.98 14.06 50.06
CA ASP A 6 19.04 15.51 50.26
C ASP A 6 19.35 16.21 48.93
N MET A 7 18.40 16.19 48.01
CA MET A 7 18.48 16.94 46.77
C MET A 7 18.19 18.39 47.12
N ASN A 8 19.25 19.19 47.17
CA ASN A 8 19.13 20.60 47.48
C ASN A 8 18.12 21.25 46.49
N PRO A 9 17.00 21.82 46.99
CA PRO A 9 15.85 22.22 46.18
C PRO A 9 16.20 23.25 45.11
N LYS A 10 17.31 23.98 45.30
CA LYS A 10 17.85 24.92 44.32
C LYS A 10 18.23 24.23 43.02
N TYR A 11 18.87 23.05 43.07
CA TYR A 11 19.24 22.31 41.86
C TYR A 11 18.04 21.68 41.18
N ALA A 12 17.02 21.25 41.94
CA ALA A 12 15.76 20.79 41.36
C ALA A 12 15.08 21.91 40.54
N VAL A 13 15.05 23.13 41.08
CA VAL A 13 14.50 24.31 40.37
C VAL A 13 15.33 24.63 39.13
N TYR A 14 16.67 24.67 39.21
CA TYR A 14 17.52 24.89 38.04
C TYR A 14 17.33 23.83 36.96
N PHE A 15 17.16 22.57 37.34
CA PHE A 15 16.92 21.48 36.40
C PHE A 15 15.60 21.65 35.65
N VAL A 16 14.51 21.93 36.38
CA VAL A 16 13.19 22.16 35.77
C VAL A 16 13.23 23.39 34.86
N VAL A 17 13.83 24.49 35.32
CA VAL A 17 13.96 25.72 34.51
C VAL A 17 14.79 25.46 33.25
N GLY A 18 15.91 24.77 33.37
CA GLY A 18 16.75 24.39 32.22
C GLY A 18 16.00 23.53 31.21
N LEU A 19 15.30 22.50 31.68
CA LEU A 19 14.48 21.63 30.83
C LEU A 19 13.37 22.42 30.11
N SER A 20 12.71 23.33 30.84
CA SER A 20 11.67 24.21 30.30
C SER A 20 12.20 25.11 29.19
N ILE A 21 13.38 25.71 29.40
CA ILE A 21 14.03 26.58 28.43
C ILE A 21 14.38 25.79 27.16
N VAL A 22 14.97 24.61 27.30
CA VAL A 22 15.31 23.75 26.15
C VAL A 22 14.06 23.40 25.35
N LEU A 23 12.98 22.98 26.03
CA LEU A 23 11.72 22.63 25.38
C LEU A 23 11.10 23.83 24.66
N LEU A 24 11.10 25.00 25.28
CA LEU A 24 10.62 26.24 24.65
C LEU A 24 11.46 26.59 23.41
N LEU A 25 12.78 26.50 23.49
CA LEU A 25 13.67 26.74 22.36
C LEU A 25 13.40 25.77 21.21
N THR A 26 13.18 24.48 21.50
CA THR A 26 12.81 23.49 20.48
C THR A 26 11.47 23.83 19.84
N CYS A 27 10.44 24.17 20.63
CA CYS A 27 9.14 24.56 20.11
C CYS A 27 9.22 25.81 19.22
N ILE A 28 9.96 26.84 19.66
CA ILE A 28 10.16 28.08 18.88
C ILE A 28 10.92 27.78 17.58
N GLY A 29 11.96 26.94 17.65
CA GLY A 29 12.75 26.52 16.49
C GLY A 29 11.91 25.76 15.46
N LEU A 30 11.11 24.79 15.91
CA LEU A 30 10.18 24.06 15.04
C LEU A 30 9.12 24.98 14.45
N TRP A 31 8.51 25.86 15.25
CA TRP A 31 7.53 26.82 14.76
C TRP A 31 8.11 27.75 13.67
N TRP A 32 9.33 28.25 13.88
CA TRP A 32 10.04 29.07 12.90
C TRP A 32 10.40 28.28 11.64
N MET A 33 10.91 27.05 11.79
CA MET A 33 11.19 26.14 10.68
C MET A 33 9.92 25.89 9.84
N PHE A 34 8.82 25.48 10.47
CA PHE A 34 7.56 25.25 9.76
C PHE A 34 7.06 26.51 9.07
N ARG A 35 7.11 27.69 9.72
CA ARG A 35 6.70 28.95 9.08
C ARG A 35 7.52 29.27 7.82
N THR A 36 8.83 29.04 7.84
CA THR A 36 9.71 29.33 6.69
C THR A 36 9.57 28.30 5.57
N LEU A 37 9.37 27.02 5.88
CA LEU A 37 9.20 25.95 4.90
C LEU A 37 7.79 25.93 4.31
N VAL A 38 6.74 26.07 5.13
CA VAL A 38 5.33 26.07 4.67
C VAL A 38 5.01 27.32 3.86
N GLY A 39 5.58 28.48 4.18
CA GLY A 39 5.46 29.67 3.34
C GLY A 39 6.07 29.50 1.94
N ARG A 40 7.02 28.56 1.78
CA ARG A 40 7.56 28.17 0.47
C ARG A 40 6.69 27.13 -0.23
N GLN A 41 6.11 26.18 0.50
CA GLN A 41 5.19 25.18 -0.07
C GLN A 41 3.87 25.79 -0.54
N GLN A 42 3.25 26.72 0.21
CA GLN A 42 2.01 27.38 -0.22
C GLN A 42 2.19 28.28 -1.47
N ARG A 43 3.41 28.74 -1.74
CA ARG A 43 3.73 29.48 -2.97
C ARG A 43 4.00 28.56 -4.16
N ALA A 44 4.42 27.31 -3.91
CA ALA A 44 4.49 26.24 -4.90
C ALA A 44 3.13 25.55 -5.13
N GLU A 45 2.26 25.56 -4.12
CA GLU A 45 0.88 25.08 -4.12
C GLU A 45 -0.12 26.24 -4.21
N SER A 46 0.25 27.36 -4.83
CA SER A 46 -0.80 28.27 -5.31
C SER A 46 -1.60 27.46 -6.32
N PRO A 47 -2.87 27.14 -6.05
CA PRO A 47 -3.64 26.33 -6.95
C PRO A 47 -3.90 27.21 -8.17
N THR A 48 -3.09 27.03 -9.21
CA THR A 48 -3.50 27.35 -10.59
C THR A 48 -4.59 26.34 -10.99
N PHE A 49 -5.68 26.31 -10.24
CA PHE A 49 -6.91 25.62 -10.57
C PHE A 49 -7.97 26.69 -10.86
N ALA A 50 -7.67 27.51 -11.86
CA ALA A 50 -8.67 27.91 -12.85
C ALA A 50 -8.58 26.94 -14.04
N VAL A 51 -8.55 25.64 -13.76
CA VAL A 51 -8.84 24.61 -14.74
C VAL A 51 -10.28 24.23 -14.45
N GLN A 52 -11.16 24.52 -15.40
CA GLN A 52 -12.52 24.00 -15.41
C GLN A 52 -12.47 22.52 -15.00
N PRO A 53 -13.43 21.99 -14.22
CA PRO A 53 -13.45 20.59 -13.87
C PRO A 53 -13.80 19.77 -15.11
N GLU A 54 -12.90 19.72 -16.08
CA GLU A 54 -12.77 18.55 -16.94
C GLU A 54 -12.35 17.46 -15.97
N ARG A 55 -13.35 16.68 -15.56
CA ARG A 55 -13.21 15.53 -14.69
C ARG A 55 -12.28 14.56 -15.42
N VAL A 56 -10.97 14.76 -15.28
CA VAL A 56 -9.97 13.80 -15.68
C VAL A 56 -10.14 12.64 -14.73
N VAL A 57 -10.97 11.68 -15.15
CA VAL A 57 -11.05 10.38 -14.52
C VAL A 57 -9.65 9.80 -14.66
N PRO A 58 -8.94 9.53 -13.55
CA PRO A 58 -7.64 8.87 -13.65
C PRO A 58 -7.83 7.54 -14.38
N PRO A 59 -6.97 7.21 -15.35
CA PRO A 59 -7.04 5.94 -16.06
C PRO A 59 -6.93 4.77 -15.07
N GLU A 60 -7.56 3.65 -15.40
CA GLU A 60 -7.55 2.43 -14.58
C GLU A 60 -6.11 2.01 -14.24
N PRO A 61 -5.83 1.48 -13.02
CA PRO A 61 -6.76 0.87 -12.09
C PRO A 61 -7.21 1.82 -10.97
N ARG A 62 -8.53 1.89 -10.79
CA ARG A 62 -9.15 2.63 -9.68
C ARG A 62 -8.96 1.84 -8.39
N LEU A 63 -8.96 2.52 -7.25
CA LEU A 63 -9.02 1.86 -5.94
C LEU A 63 -10.29 1.03 -5.88
N GLU A 64 -10.16 -0.30 -5.88
CA GLU A 64 -11.27 -1.23 -5.93
C GLU A 64 -12.02 -1.21 -4.60
N VAL A 65 -13.24 -0.68 -4.60
CA VAL A 65 -13.99 -0.39 -3.37
C VAL A 65 -14.64 -1.65 -2.78
N ASN A 66 -14.70 -2.75 -3.53
CA ASN A 66 -15.39 -3.97 -3.11
C ASN A 66 -14.82 -5.24 -3.77
N PRO A 67 -13.73 -5.81 -3.23
CA PRO A 67 -13.03 -6.92 -3.85
C PRO A 67 -13.81 -8.25 -3.80
N THR A 68 -14.78 -8.40 -2.89
CA THR A 68 -15.49 -9.68 -2.64
C THR A 68 -16.48 -10.10 -3.72
N THR A 69 -17.04 -9.17 -4.49
CA THR A 69 -17.96 -9.48 -5.60
C THR A 69 -17.24 -9.91 -6.87
N ASP A 70 -16.01 -9.46 -7.10
CA ASP A 70 -15.23 -9.81 -8.31
C ASP A 70 -14.55 -11.20 -8.20
N TYR A 71 -14.25 -11.65 -6.97
CA TYR A 71 -13.67 -12.98 -6.75
C TYR A 71 -14.57 -14.14 -7.25
N GLY A 72 -15.89 -14.04 -7.10
CA GLY A 72 -16.80 -15.12 -7.52
C GLY A 72 -16.87 -15.28 -9.04
N GLU A 73 -16.96 -14.16 -9.76
CA GLU A 73 -17.03 -14.17 -11.23
C GLU A 73 -15.69 -14.54 -11.88
N THR A 74 -14.57 -14.12 -11.28
CA THR A 74 -13.23 -14.52 -11.71
C THR A 74 -13.00 -16.01 -11.49
N LEU A 75 -13.33 -16.54 -10.32
CA LEU A 75 -13.24 -17.98 -10.03
C LEU A 75 -14.10 -18.83 -10.96
N ALA A 76 -15.34 -18.41 -11.23
CA ALA A 76 -16.23 -19.12 -12.16
C ALA A 76 -15.63 -19.17 -13.59
N ARG A 77 -15.06 -18.05 -14.06
CA ARG A 77 -14.39 -17.98 -15.36
C ARG A 77 -13.13 -18.86 -15.43
N GLU A 78 -12.36 -18.91 -14.34
CA GLU A 78 -11.19 -19.78 -14.23
C GLU A 78 -11.58 -21.27 -14.21
N GLU A 79 -12.63 -21.64 -13.49
CA GLU A 79 -13.14 -23.01 -13.49
C GLU A 79 -13.62 -23.47 -14.87
N ASP A 80 -14.34 -22.61 -15.60
CA ASP A 80 -14.79 -22.93 -16.96
C ASP A 80 -13.61 -23.15 -17.91
N MET A 81 -12.56 -22.34 -17.78
CA MET A 81 -11.33 -22.48 -18.55
C MET A 81 -10.58 -23.80 -18.29
N LEU A 82 -10.71 -24.36 -17.09
CA LEU A 82 -10.06 -25.63 -16.71
C LEU A 82 -10.86 -26.86 -17.17
N ARG A 83 -12.18 -26.73 -17.33
CA ARG A 83 -13.07 -27.86 -17.66
C ARG A 83 -13.40 -27.98 -19.14
N GLN A 84 -13.12 -26.96 -19.95
CA GLN A 84 -13.54 -26.92 -21.35
C GLN A 84 -12.39 -27.13 -22.35
N TYR A 85 -12.75 -27.67 -23.51
CA TYR A 85 -11.87 -27.75 -24.67
C TYR A 85 -11.92 -26.44 -25.45
N GLU A 86 -10.75 -25.88 -25.74
CA GLU A 86 -10.66 -24.64 -26.51
C GLU A 86 -9.46 -24.68 -27.45
N TRP A 87 -9.61 -24.11 -28.65
CA TRP A 87 -8.48 -23.96 -29.55
C TRP A 87 -7.71 -22.68 -29.23
N ILE A 88 -6.44 -22.82 -28.79
CA ILE A 88 -5.58 -21.67 -28.52
C ILE A 88 -5.03 -21.11 -29.84
N ASP A 89 -4.56 -21.99 -30.73
CA ASP A 89 -4.08 -21.62 -32.05
C ASP A 89 -4.38 -22.76 -33.04
N ARG A 90 -5.46 -22.60 -33.81
CA ARG A 90 -5.89 -23.59 -34.80
C ARG A 90 -4.89 -23.76 -35.94
N GLN A 91 -4.16 -22.70 -36.30
CA GLN A 91 -3.22 -22.74 -37.43
C GLN A 91 -1.98 -23.56 -37.06
N LYS A 92 -1.56 -23.50 -35.80
CA LYS A 92 -0.45 -24.29 -35.26
C LYS A 92 -0.88 -25.63 -34.65
N GLY A 93 -2.19 -25.95 -34.67
CA GLY A 93 -2.74 -27.18 -34.11
C GLY A 93 -2.68 -27.26 -32.58
N ILE A 94 -2.60 -26.13 -31.89
CA ILE A 94 -2.48 -26.08 -30.42
C ILE A 94 -3.89 -25.93 -29.83
N ALA A 95 -4.32 -26.96 -29.10
CA ALA A 95 -5.57 -26.98 -28.36
C ALA A 95 -5.32 -27.05 -26.85
N ARG A 96 -6.17 -26.36 -26.09
CA ARG A 96 -6.36 -26.55 -24.65
C ARG A 96 -7.28 -27.75 -24.44
N ILE A 97 -6.87 -28.63 -23.53
CA ILE A 97 -7.67 -29.75 -23.04
C ILE A 97 -8.03 -29.51 -21.56
N PRO A 98 -9.15 -30.07 -21.07
CA PRO A 98 -9.51 -30.02 -19.66
C PRO A 98 -8.41 -30.60 -18.78
N ILE A 99 -8.25 -30.04 -17.58
CA ILE A 99 -7.16 -30.40 -16.67
C ILE A 99 -7.23 -31.87 -16.24
N GLU A 100 -8.43 -32.42 -16.06
CA GLU A 100 -8.64 -33.84 -15.75
C GLU A 100 -8.07 -34.72 -16.84
N ARG A 101 -8.31 -34.37 -18.11
CA ARG A 101 -7.79 -35.14 -19.25
C ARG A 101 -6.28 -35.00 -19.38
N ALA A 102 -5.72 -33.82 -19.09
CA ALA A 102 -4.28 -33.64 -19.06
C ALA A 102 -3.63 -34.51 -17.99
N MET A 103 -4.22 -34.58 -16.79
CA MET A 103 -3.74 -35.45 -15.71
C MET A 103 -3.81 -36.93 -16.09
N ASP A 104 -4.90 -37.39 -16.72
CA ASP A 104 -5.02 -38.77 -17.21
C ASP A 104 -3.93 -39.13 -18.22
N ILE A 105 -3.69 -38.26 -19.21
CA ILE A 105 -2.66 -38.48 -20.23
C ILE A 105 -1.28 -38.53 -19.59
N LEU A 106 -0.96 -37.58 -18.69
CA LEU A 106 0.32 -37.57 -17.98
C LEU A 106 0.51 -38.80 -17.09
N ALA A 107 -0.55 -39.24 -16.40
CA ALA A 107 -0.53 -40.46 -15.60
C ALA A 107 -0.31 -41.68 -16.49
N GLN A 108 -0.97 -41.73 -17.65
CA GLN A 108 -0.85 -42.83 -18.61
C GLN A 108 0.48 -42.83 -19.37
N GLU A 109 1.12 -41.67 -19.60
CA GLU A 109 2.46 -41.53 -20.18
C GLU A 109 3.58 -41.85 -19.19
N LYS A 110 3.39 -41.58 -17.89
CA LYS A 110 4.31 -42.03 -16.85
C LYS A 110 4.11 -43.49 -16.45
N ALA A 111 2.99 -44.11 -16.82
CA ALA A 111 2.66 -45.50 -16.51
C ALA A 111 3.33 -46.60 -17.38
N PRO A 112 4.01 -46.35 -18.52
CA PRO A 112 4.76 -47.37 -19.24
C PRO A 112 6.25 -46.96 -19.33
N SER A 113 6.90 -46.82 -18.18
CA SER A 113 8.36 -46.87 -18.06
C SER A 113 8.77 -47.90 -17.01
N ARG A 114 8.25 -49.12 -17.17
CA ARG A 114 8.70 -50.29 -16.43
C ARG A 114 9.08 -51.40 -17.41
#